data_AF-A0A0B5KMQ9-F1
#
_entry.id   AF-A0A0B5KMQ9-F1
#
_cell.length_a   1.000
_cell.length_b   1.000
_cell.length_c   1.000
_cell.angle_alpha   90.00
_cell.angle_beta   90.00
_cell.angle_gamma   90.00
#
_symmetry.space_group_name_H-M   'P 1'
#
loop_
_entity.id
_entity.type
_entity.pdbx_description
1 polymer ?
#
loop_
_entity_poly.entity_id
_entity_poly.type
_entity_poly.pdbx_seq_one_letter_code
_entity_poly.pdbx_strand_id
1 'polypeptide(L)' 'MKPEVQQILNAMKDDPRIKAIVLQIIRMSSEERESFRKKVTYYFMNKNSEVDIEAFKFFKVVLENIEELSEAIEQE' A
#
# COMPACT_ATOMS: atom_id res chain seq x y z
N MET A 1 12.44 3.05 -10.64
CA MET A 1 11.16 2.94 -9.94
C MET A 1 10.40 1.74 -10.47
N LYS A 2 9.87 0.88 -9.59
CA LYS A 2 9.12 -0.33 -9.99
C LYS A 2 7.79 0.04 -10.68
N PRO A 3 7.33 -0.72 -11.70
CA PRO A 3 6.06 -0.44 -12.39
C PRO A 3 4.86 -0.36 -11.45
N GLU A 4 4.80 -1.21 -10.44
CA GLU A 4 3.71 -1.29 -9.47
C GLU A 4 3.69 -0.05 -8.55
N VAL A 5 4.86 0.47 -8.17
CA VAL A 5 4.98 1.71 -7.39
C VAL A 5 4.49 2.90 -8.22
N GLN A 6 4.88 2.98 -9.49
CA GLN A 6 4.39 4.03 -10.39
C GLN A 6 2.87 3.99 -10.59
N GLN A 7 2.28 2.79 -10.67
CA GLN A 7 0.83 2.62 -10.73
C GLN A 7 0.14 3.16 -9.47
N ILE A 8 0.69 2.89 -8.28
CA ILE A 8 0.16 3.45 -7.04
C ILE A 8 0.25 4.98 -7.03
N LEU A 9 1.39 5.56 -7.41
CA LEU A 9 1.56 7.01 -7.47
C LEU A 9 0.55 7.68 -8.43
N ASN A 10 0.30 7.05 -9.59
CA ASN A 10 -0.72 7.54 -10.51
C ASN A 10 -2.12 7.44 -9.90
N ALA A 11 -2.45 6.32 -9.27
CA ALA A 11 -3.74 6.15 -8.61
C ALA A 11 -3.96 7.15 -7.46
N MET A 12 -2.90 7.58 -6.78
CA MET A 12 -2.97 8.63 -5.75
C MET A 12 -3.27 10.02 -6.32
N LYS A 13 -2.92 10.29 -7.58
CA LYS A 13 -3.26 11.54 -8.29
C LYS A 13 -4.73 11.54 -8.69
N ASP A 14 -5.22 10.39 -9.12
CA ASP A 14 -6.59 10.24 -9.62
C ASP A 14 -7.63 10.08 -8.48
N ASP A 15 -7.25 9.42 -7.38
CA ASP A 15 -8.13 9.20 -6.23
C ASP A 15 -7.48 9.61 -4.89
N PRO A 16 -7.95 10.71 -4.26
CA PRO A 16 -7.38 11.18 -3.00
C PRO A 16 -7.57 10.20 -1.83
N ARG A 17 -8.52 9.25 -1.93
CA ARG A 17 -8.72 8.22 -0.91
C ARG A 17 -7.56 7.23 -0.89
N ILE A 18 -7.03 6.90 -2.08
CA ILE A 18 -5.84 6.04 -2.21
C ILE A 18 -4.64 6.75 -1.60
N LYS A 19 -4.46 8.04 -1.90
CA LYS A 19 -3.41 8.87 -1.27
C LYS A 19 -3.49 8.85 0.25
N ALA A 20 -4.69 9.02 0.82
CA ALA A 20 -4.89 8.99 2.26
C ALA A 20 -4.49 7.63 2.88
N ILE A 21 -4.87 6.51 2.26
CA ILE A 21 -4.53 5.16 2.73
C ILE A 21 -3.02 4.94 2.69
N VAL A 22 -2.37 5.25 1.58
CA VAL A 22 -0.92 5.07 1.41
C VAL A 22 -0.16 5.90 2.45
N LEU A 23 -0.52 7.18 2.63
CA LEU A 23 0.10 8.06 3.62
C LEU A 23 -0.07 7.55 5.05
N GLN A 24 -1.23 6.99 5.40
CA GLN A 24 -1.43 6.39 6.72
C GLN A 24 -0.46 5.22 6.95
N ILE A 25 -0.25 4.36 5.95
CA ILE A 25 0.65 3.21 6.06
C ILE A 25 2.11 3.66 6.15
N ILE A 26 2.52 4.65 5.37
CA ILE A 26 3.89 5.20 5.40
C ILE A 26 4.21 5.79 6.79
N ARG A 27 3.25 6.50 7.38
CA ARG A 27 3.41 7.14 8.70
C ARG A 27 3.38 6.17 9.88
N MET A 28 3.01 4.91 9.68
CA MET A 28 3.09 3.89 10.73
C MET A 28 4.55 3.68 11.15
N SER A 29 4.76 3.54 12.46
CA SER A 29 6.00 3.01 13.00
C SER A 29 6.25 1.58 12.49
N SER A 30 7.49 1.10 12.61
CA SER A 30 7.84 -0.27 12.18
C SER A 30 7.01 -1.34 12.88
N GLU A 31 6.69 -1.17 14.16
CA GLU A 31 5.86 -2.10 14.94
C GLU A 31 4.40 -2.10 14.47
N GLU A 32 3.80 -0.91 14.29
CA GLU A 32 2.44 -0.77 13.78
C GLU A 32 2.30 -1.35 12.38
N ARG A 33 3.30 -1.10 11.53
CA ARG A 33 3.34 -1.60 10.16
C ARG A 33 3.43 -3.11 10.11
N GLU A 34 4.24 -3.71 10.96
CA GLU A 34 4.34 -5.18 11.05
C GLU A 34 3.03 -5.79 11.58
N SER A 35 2.40 -5.16 12.57
CA SER A 35 1.07 -5.55 13.03
C SER A 35 0.03 -5.45 11.92
N PHE A 36 0.05 -4.38 11.13
CA PHE A 36 -0.84 -4.19 9.99
C PHE A 36 -0.61 -5.23 8.89
N ARG A 37 0.66 -5.52 8.54
CA ARG A 37 1.03 -6.58 7.58
C ARG A 37 0.40 -7.91 7.97
N LYS A 38 0.52 -8.32 9.23
CA LYS A 38 -0.08 -9.57 9.73
C LYS A 38 -1.61 -9.58 9.60
N LYS A 39 -2.26 -8.46 9.96
CA LYS A 39 -3.73 -8.32 9.84
C LYS A 39 -4.19 -8.42 8.40
N VAL A 40 -3.52 -7.74 7.47
CA VAL A 40 -3.82 -7.80 6.03
C VAL A 40 -3.68 -9.23 5.53
N THR A 41 -2.54 -9.88 5.78
CA THR A 41 -2.32 -11.28 5.36
C THR A 41 -3.39 -12.21 5.90
N TYR A 42 -3.71 -12.12 7.19
CA TYR A 42 -4.74 -12.95 7.81
C TYR A 42 -6.13 -12.68 7.24
N TYR A 43 -6.50 -11.41 7.06
CA TYR A 43 -7.79 -11.00 6.52
C TYR A 43 -8.03 -11.57 5.13
N PHE A 44 -7.02 -11.50 4.25
CA PHE A 44 -7.14 -11.95 2.86
C PHE A 44 -6.86 -13.45 2.66
N MET A 45 -6.37 -14.17 3.67
CA MET A 45 -6.01 -15.60 3.55
C MET A 45 -7.17 -16.49 3.04
N ASN A 46 -8.40 -16.17 3.42
CA ASN A 46 -9.60 -16.93 3.04
C ASN A 46 -10.50 -16.15 2.05
N LYS A 47 -9.95 -15.12 1.40
CA LYS A 47 -10.65 -14.29 0.44
C LYS A 47 -10.15 -14.61 -0.97
N ASN A 48 -11.06 -14.84 -1.90
CA ASN A 48 -10.75 -15.37 -3.22
C ASN A 48 -11.51 -14.68 -4.35
N SER A 49 -12.24 -13.59 -4.07
CA SER A 49 -12.78 -12.77 -5.16
C SER A 49 -11.65 -12.04 -5.88
N GLU A 50 -11.83 -11.70 -7.15
CA GLU A 50 -10.85 -10.91 -7.91
C GLU A 50 -10.55 -9.57 -7.22
N VAL A 51 -11.58 -8.93 -6.67
CA VAL A 51 -11.46 -7.68 -5.92
C VAL A 51 -10.58 -7.86 -4.67
N ASP A 52 -10.76 -8.96 -3.93
CA ASP A 52 -9.95 -9.25 -2.75
C ASP A 52 -8.49 -9.51 -3.11
N ILE A 53 -8.24 -10.20 -4.22
CA ILE A 53 -6.90 -10.50 -4.72
C ILE A 53 -6.18 -9.21 -5.11
N GLU A 54 -6.84 -8.33 -5.86
CA GLU A 54 -6.25 -7.04 -6.26
C GLU A 54 -6.04 -6.11 -5.05
N ALA A 55 -6.96 -6.09 -4.09
CA ALA A 55 -6.78 -5.35 -2.84
C ALA A 55 -5.58 -5.87 -2.04
N PHE A 56 -5.40 -7.19 -1.94
CA PHE A 56 -4.24 -7.77 -1.26
C PHE A 56 -2.93 -7.42 -1.98
N LYS A 57 -2.89 -7.50 -3.31
CA LYS A 57 -1.73 -7.06 -4.11
C LYS A 57 -1.39 -5.61 -3.85
N PHE A 58 -2.38 -4.72 -3.85
CA PHE A 58 -2.19 -3.30 -3.52
C PHE A 58 -1.51 -3.13 -2.15
N PHE A 59 -2.06 -3.71 -1.08
CA PHE A 59 -1.46 -3.57 0.25
C PHE A 59 -0.06 -4.16 0.33
N LYS A 60 0.18 -5.30 -0.34
CA LYS A 60 1.49 -5.92 -0.41
C LYS A 60 2.52 -5.01 -1.07
N VAL A 61 2.19 -4.43 -2.23
CA VAL A 61 3.07 -3.49 -2.94
C VAL A 61 3.38 -2.28 -2.06
N VAL A 62 2.38 -1.68 -1.39
CA VAL A 62 2.62 -0.56 -0.47
C VAL A 62 3.59 -0.96 0.64
N LEU A 63 3.33 -2.08 1.32
CA LEU A 63 4.10 -2.52 2.49
C LEU A 63 5.52 -2.99 2.16
N GLU A 64 5.80 -3.40 0.92
CA GLU A 64 7.12 -3.84 0.47
C GLU A 64 7.98 -2.70 -0.09
N ASN A 65 7.38 -1.54 -0.38
CA ASN A 65 8.07 -0.42 -1.06
C ASN A 65 7.86 0.92 -0.32
N ILE A 66 7.79 0.89 1.02
CA ILE A 66 7.52 2.09 1.83
C ILE A 66 8.57 3.19 1.61
N GLU A 67 9.86 2.83 1.58
CA GLU A 67 10.94 3.80 1.42
C GLU A 67 10.82 4.50 0.07
N GLU A 68 10.70 3.74 -1.02
CA GLU A 68 10.53 4.27 -2.38
C GLU A 68 9.27 5.14 -2.53
N LEU A 69 8.15 4.74 -1.91
CA LEU A 69 6.92 5.53 -1.89
C LEU A 69 7.07 6.82 -1.07
N SER A 70 7.76 6.77 0.07
CA SER A 70 7.99 7.95 0.91
C SER A 70 8.85 8.98 0.19
N GLU A 71 9.96 8.55 -0.43
CA GLU A 71 10.85 9.42 -1.20
C GLU A 71 10.12 10.06 -2.39
N ALA A 72 9.31 9.29 -3.12
CA ALA A 72 8.57 9.81 -4.28
C ALA A 72 7.53 10.86 -3.88
N ILE A 73 6.89 10.71 -2.72
CA ILE A 73 5.88 11.65 -2.21
C ILE A 73 6.52 12.95 -1.71
N GLU A 74 7.72 12.90 -1.14
CA GLU A 74 8.44 14.09 -0.68
C GLU A 74 8.96 14.96 -1.83
N GLN A 75 9.08 14.41 -3.03
CA GLN A 75 9.53 15.11 -4.25
C GLN A 75 8.39 15.74 -5.07
N GLU A 76 7.14 15.54 -4.65
CA GLU A 76 5.91 16.09 -5.27
C GLU A 76 5.47 17.42 -4.65
#